data_AF-A0A8T7CY77-F1
#
_entry.id   AF-A0A8T7CY77-F1
#
_cell.length_a   1.000
_cell.length_b   1.000
_cell.length_c   1.000
_cell.angle_alpha   90.00
_cell.angle_beta   90.00
_cell.angle_gamma   90.00
#
_symmetry.space_group_name_H-M   'P 1'
#
loop_
_entity.id
_entity.type
_entity.pdbx_description
1 polymer ?
#
loop_
_entity_poly.entity_id
_entity_poly.type
_entity_poly.pdbx_seq_one_letter_code
_entity_poly.pdbx_strand_id
1 'polypeptide(L)'
;LEQIEIADQLASTYYEMGNIKDANRENRFTFRVNVNEFGNDSAELVPAINKLAGWYEKIGEFTLARDYYKKSIELIENEYGEDDLRLVSQLQKVAGTYRGQHQLRGEGRDALVRAVDIFESHPEADVVARALTLTDLGDWLMVTSRRNDAIGIYKQAWNMLTGDGASPDKGKTVFGRPKRLRFIPPIPTAQELTGANEVYVDVAFAVTPEGGVTDLEVQDATAHWRLQNDVRMAMRGARYRPKFSNGEPVPAKMNFRWTYRVPNHLRRPQAAAPETAEPTQSDGSATKNSRN
;
A
#
# COMPACT_ATOMS: atom_id res chain seq x y z
N LEU A 1 4.54 29.75 13.00
CA LEU A 1 3.51 28.92 12.32
C LEU A 1 3.53 29.10 10.81
N GLU A 2 3.50 30.32 10.27
CA GLU A 2 3.55 30.60 8.81
C GLU A 2 4.74 29.93 8.07
N GLN A 3 5.92 29.86 8.70
CA GLN A 3 7.08 29.17 8.12
C GLN A 3 6.91 27.65 7.97
N ILE A 4 6.11 27.00 8.82
CA ILE A 4 5.86 25.55 8.74
C ILE A 4 4.97 25.26 7.53
N GLU A 5 3.91 26.05 7.35
CA GLU A 5 2.96 25.88 6.25
C GLU A 5 3.63 26.08 4.89
N ILE A 6 4.49 27.10 4.75
CA ILE A 6 5.25 27.33 3.52
C ILE A 6 6.19 26.15 3.24
N ALA A 7 6.92 25.67 4.26
CA ALA A 7 7.82 24.53 4.10
C ALA A 7 7.07 23.24 3.73
N ASP A 8 5.85 23.02 4.25
CA ASP A 8 5.01 21.88 3.89
C ASP A 8 4.57 21.91 2.43
N GLN A 9 4.19 23.10 1.96
CA GLN A 9 3.80 23.30 0.57
C GLN A 9 5.00 23.10 -0.37
N LEU A 10 6.17 23.60 0.00
CA LEU A 10 7.41 23.37 -0.72
C LEU A 10 7.78 21.88 -0.74
N ALA A 11 7.68 21.18 0.40
CA ALA A 11 7.94 19.75 0.48
C ALA A 11 7.06 18.95 -0.49
N SER A 12 5.78 19.29 -0.55
CA SER A 12 4.81 18.64 -1.43
C SER A 12 5.12 18.93 -2.90
N THR A 13 5.43 20.18 -3.24
CA THR A 13 5.81 20.61 -4.60
C THR A 13 7.08 19.90 -5.06
N TYR A 14 8.13 19.88 -4.23
CA TYR A 14 9.37 19.18 -4.56
C TYR A 14 9.15 17.68 -4.75
N TYR A 15 8.29 17.06 -3.95
CA TYR A 15 7.96 15.64 -4.13
C TYR A 15 7.27 15.37 -5.47
N GLU A 16 6.30 16.21 -5.86
CA GLU A 16 5.60 16.10 -7.15
C GLU A 16 6.54 16.28 -8.34
N MET A 17 7.56 17.12 -8.20
CA MET A 17 8.63 17.30 -9.19
C MET A 17 9.67 16.17 -9.20
N GLY A 18 9.53 15.17 -8.32
CA GLY A 18 10.50 14.07 -8.17
C GLY A 18 11.78 14.47 -7.44
N ASN A 19 11.85 15.69 -6.88
CA ASN A 19 13.00 16.16 -6.11
C ASN A 19 12.90 15.75 -4.64
N ILE A 20 13.17 14.47 -4.39
CA ILE A 20 13.05 13.86 -3.05
C ILE A 20 14.00 14.49 -2.02
N LYS A 21 15.19 14.94 -2.45
CA LYS A 21 16.19 15.52 -1.54
C LYS A 21 15.72 16.84 -0.95
N ASP A 22 15.17 17.73 -1.77
CA ASP A 22 14.68 19.02 -1.31
C ASP A 22 13.38 18.86 -0.53
N ALA A 23 12.48 17.97 -0.96
CA ALA A 23 11.31 17.62 -0.16
C ALA A 23 11.68 17.11 1.25
N ASN A 24 12.71 16.28 1.36
CA ASN A 24 13.21 15.80 2.65
C ASN A 24 13.85 16.92 3.49
N ARG A 25 14.52 17.88 2.86
CA ARG A 25 15.08 19.06 3.56
C ARG A 25 13.97 19.87 4.24
N GLU A 26 12.88 20.14 3.53
CA GLU A 26 11.74 20.89 4.06
C GLU A 26 11.01 20.14 5.19
N ASN A 27 10.79 18.83 5.04
CA ASN A 27 10.23 18.01 6.12
C ASN A 27 11.11 18.04 7.39
N ARG A 28 12.44 18.00 7.25
CA ARG A 28 13.35 18.12 8.40
C ARG A 28 13.39 19.54 8.99
N PHE A 29 13.21 20.56 8.16
CA PHE A 29 13.11 21.95 8.62
C PHE A 29 11.91 22.11 9.56
N THR A 30 10.72 21.65 9.13
CA THR A 30 9.49 21.73 9.95
C THR A 30 9.63 20.98 11.27
N PHE A 31 10.24 19.79 11.25
CA PHE A 31 10.53 19.03 12.47
C PHE A 31 11.43 19.82 13.43
N ARG A 32 12.52 20.44 12.93
CA ARG A 32 13.42 21.24 13.76
C ARG A 32 12.74 22.47 14.37
N VAL A 33 11.83 23.12 13.64
CA VAL A 33 11.05 24.24 14.19
C VAL A 33 10.21 23.77 15.38
N ASN A 34 9.54 22.62 15.27
CA ASN A 34 8.77 22.05 16.39
C ASN A 34 9.68 21.66 17.58
N VAL A 35 10.86 21.06 17.33
CA VAL A 35 11.83 20.75 18.39
C VAL A 35 12.28 22.00 19.14
N ASN A 36 12.49 23.12 18.45
CA ASN A 36 12.87 24.38 19.09
C ASN A 36 11.74 24.99 19.94
N GLU A 37 10.48 24.74 19.56
CA GLU A 37 9.31 25.27 20.26
C GLU A 37 8.99 24.46 21.53
N PHE A 38 8.94 23.13 21.40
CA PHE A 38 8.45 22.24 22.47
C PHE A 38 9.56 21.59 23.29
N GLY A 39 10.81 21.60 22.79
CA GLY A 39 11.90 20.83 23.35
C GLY A 39 11.90 19.37 22.87
N ASN A 40 13.03 18.68 22.99
CA ASN A 40 13.24 17.36 22.37
C ASN A 40 12.57 16.18 23.11
N ASP A 41 12.18 16.39 24.37
CA ASP A 41 11.77 15.33 25.28
C ASP A 41 10.29 15.45 25.72
N SER A 42 9.50 16.27 25.02
CA SER A 42 8.08 16.48 25.31
C SER A 42 7.17 15.76 24.31
N ALA A 43 6.02 15.25 24.77
CA ALA A 43 5.08 14.53 23.92
C ALA A 43 4.32 15.46 22.94
N GLU A 44 4.39 16.77 23.12
CA GLU A 44 3.93 17.76 22.13
C GLU A 44 4.65 17.62 20.78
N LEU A 45 5.81 16.97 20.72
CA LEU A 45 6.49 16.65 19.46
C LEU A 45 5.86 15.50 18.66
N VAL A 46 5.00 14.68 19.26
CA VAL A 46 4.42 13.49 18.62
C VAL A 46 3.82 13.79 17.23
N PRO A 47 3.00 14.84 17.02
CA PRO A 47 2.47 15.16 15.70
C PRO A 47 3.56 15.47 14.66
N ALA A 48 4.62 16.20 15.05
CA ALA A 48 5.74 16.53 14.16
C ALA A 48 6.59 15.28 13.83
N ILE A 49 6.81 14.40 14.81
CA ILE A 49 7.47 13.10 14.61
C ILE A 49 6.68 12.25 13.61
N ASN A 50 5.36 12.13 13.79
CA ASN A 50 4.51 11.32 12.93
C ASN A 50 4.52 11.79 11.48
N LYS A 51 4.56 13.11 11.28
CA LYS A 51 4.67 13.69 9.93
C LYS A 51 5.98 13.32 9.26
N LEU A 52 7.10 13.48 9.97
CA LEU A 52 8.42 13.14 9.43
C LEU A 52 8.58 11.63 9.21
N ALA A 53 8.07 10.80 10.12
CA ALA A 53 8.03 9.35 9.98
C ALA A 53 7.17 8.92 8.77
N GLY A 54 5.99 9.51 8.60
CA GLY A 54 5.12 9.28 7.45
C GLY A 54 5.76 9.71 6.12
N TRP A 55 6.55 10.79 6.12
CA TRP A 55 7.39 11.16 4.97
C TRP A 55 8.41 10.07 4.65
N TYR A 56 9.12 9.54 5.66
CA TYR A 56 10.06 8.45 5.46
C TYR A 56 9.39 7.17 4.95
N GLU A 57 8.19 6.80 5.45
CA GLU A 57 7.41 5.70 4.87
C GLU A 57 7.07 5.94 3.40
N LYS A 58 6.65 7.17 3.06
CA LYS A 58 6.26 7.55 1.69
C LYS A 58 7.40 7.41 0.68
N ILE A 59 8.65 7.60 1.11
CA ILE A 59 9.84 7.43 0.25
C ILE A 59 10.51 6.06 0.40
N GLY A 60 9.92 5.14 1.16
CA GLY A 60 10.40 3.77 1.34
C GLY A 60 11.50 3.61 2.41
N GLU A 61 11.83 4.67 3.15
CA GLU A 61 12.81 4.68 4.25
C GLU A 61 12.17 4.17 5.55
N PHE A 62 11.62 2.96 5.49
CA PHE A 62 10.84 2.38 6.57
C PHE A 62 11.61 2.18 7.87
N THR A 63 12.94 2.03 7.84
CA THR A 63 13.77 1.92 9.05
C THR A 63 13.81 3.26 9.79
N LEU A 64 14.08 4.35 9.07
CA LEU A 64 14.04 5.70 9.65
C LEU A 64 12.65 6.02 10.19
N ALA A 65 11.59 5.73 9.42
CA ALA A 65 10.22 5.90 9.89
C ALA A 65 9.97 5.18 11.22
N ARG A 66 10.44 3.93 11.35
CA ARG A 66 10.28 3.14 12.56
C ARG A 66 11.02 3.73 13.76
N ASP A 67 12.23 4.24 13.55
CA ASP A 67 13.00 4.88 14.62
C ASP A 67 12.27 6.13 15.14
N TYR A 68 11.67 6.92 14.26
CA TYR A 68 10.84 8.06 14.65
C TYR A 68 9.55 7.62 15.38
N TYR A 69 8.83 6.60 14.90
CA TYR A 69 7.65 6.09 15.63
C TYR A 69 8.00 5.53 17.01
N LYS A 70 9.16 4.87 17.16
CA LYS A 70 9.67 4.43 18.47
C LYS A 70 9.98 5.60 19.38
N LYS A 71 10.60 6.67 18.86
CA LYS A 71 10.78 7.89 19.65
C LYS A 71 9.45 8.50 20.09
N SER A 72 8.42 8.47 19.24
CA SER A 72 7.07 8.90 19.65
C SER A 72 6.51 8.03 20.78
N ILE A 73 6.75 6.72 20.77
CA ILE A 73 6.35 5.80 21.85
C ILE A 73 7.05 6.20 23.14
N GLU A 74 8.39 6.37 23.12
CA GLU A 74 9.19 6.75 24.28
C GLU A 74 8.71 8.07 24.92
N LEU A 75 8.40 9.09 24.12
CA LEU A 75 7.89 10.38 24.62
C LEU A 75 6.53 10.24 25.31
N ILE A 76 5.62 9.45 24.73
CA ILE A 76 4.30 9.22 25.31
C ILE A 76 4.42 8.41 26.61
N GLU A 77 5.25 7.37 26.63
CA GLU A 77 5.48 6.55 27.82
C GLU A 77 6.04 7.39 28.98
N ASN A 78 7.02 8.24 28.71
CA ASN A 78 7.65 9.08 29.73
C ASN A 78 6.69 10.09 30.35
N GLU A 79 5.78 10.66 29.56
CA GLU A 79 4.90 11.73 30.03
C GLU A 79 3.56 11.20 30.58
N TYR A 80 3.07 10.08 30.05
CA TYR A 80 1.71 9.62 30.30
C TYR A 80 1.59 8.16 30.77
N GLY A 81 2.68 7.40 30.69
CA GLY A 81 2.74 6.01 31.15
C GLY A 81 2.63 4.96 30.04
N GLU A 82 2.95 3.72 30.38
CA GLU A 82 3.13 2.60 29.44
C GLU A 82 1.83 2.03 28.86
N ASP A 83 0.68 2.35 29.47
CA ASP A 83 -0.65 1.86 29.10
C ASP A 83 -1.50 2.94 28.41
N ASP A 84 -0.97 4.13 28.10
CA ASP A 84 -1.75 5.23 27.55
C ASP A 84 -2.26 4.97 26.12
N LEU A 85 -3.54 5.28 25.86
CA LEU A 85 -4.19 5.10 24.54
C LEU A 85 -3.48 5.80 23.37
N ARG A 86 -2.71 6.86 23.61
CA ARG A 86 -1.93 7.56 22.56
C ARG A 86 -0.84 6.69 21.95
N LEU A 87 -0.40 5.65 22.65
CA LEU A 87 0.60 4.70 22.15
C LEU A 87 0.05 3.86 20.98
N VAL A 88 -1.25 3.59 20.96
CA VAL A 88 -1.90 2.68 19.99
C VAL A 88 -1.55 3.06 18.56
N SER A 89 -1.71 4.33 18.19
CA SER A 89 -1.45 4.74 16.80
C SER A 89 0.01 4.53 16.42
N GLN A 90 0.95 4.77 17.32
CA GLN A 90 2.38 4.60 17.05
C GLN A 90 2.79 3.14 16.94
N LEU A 91 2.23 2.29 17.80
CA LEU A 91 2.40 0.85 17.73
C LEU A 91 1.88 0.27 16.42
N GLN A 92 0.69 0.70 15.96
CA GLN A 92 0.16 0.33 14.64
C GLN A 92 1.08 0.79 13.50
N LYS A 93 1.66 1.98 13.59
CA LYS A 93 2.61 2.49 12.61
C LYS A 93 3.90 1.68 12.57
N VAL A 94 4.47 1.32 13.73
CA VAL A 94 5.63 0.41 13.81
C VAL A 94 5.34 -0.91 13.09
N ALA A 95 4.19 -1.54 13.34
CA ALA A 95 3.78 -2.74 12.63
C ALA A 95 3.58 -2.50 11.12
N GLY A 96 3.01 -1.36 10.74
CA GLY A 96 2.89 -0.89 9.35
C GLY A 96 4.23 -0.87 8.62
N THR A 97 5.27 -0.31 9.24
CA THR A 97 6.61 -0.22 8.62
C THR A 97 7.22 -1.60 8.33
N TYR A 98 7.01 -2.58 9.21
CA TYR A 98 7.49 -3.95 8.97
C TYR A 98 6.74 -4.62 7.82
N ARG A 99 5.41 -4.48 7.76
CA ARG A 99 4.60 -4.99 6.62
C ARG A 99 5.02 -4.33 5.31
N GLY A 100 5.29 -3.02 5.31
CA GLY A 100 5.75 -2.25 4.14
C GLY A 100 7.09 -2.73 3.58
N GLN A 101 8.03 -3.13 4.44
CA GLN A 101 9.30 -3.75 4.02
C GLN A 101 9.16 -5.23 3.61
N HIS A 102 7.95 -5.81 3.62
CA HIS A 102 7.73 -7.25 3.52
C HIS A 102 8.52 -8.08 4.56
N GLN A 103 8.92 -7.46 5.67
CA GLN A 103 9.61 -8.11 6.77
C GLN A 103 8.59 -8.46 7.85
N LEU A 104 8.17 -9.72 7.90
CA LEU A 104 7.21 -10.19 8.91
C LEU A 104 7.94 -10.55 10.23
N ARG A 105 8.59 -9.56 10.85
CA ARG A 105 9.34 -9.76 12.10
C ARG A 105 8.45 -9.77 13.34
N GLY A 106 8.88 -10.46 14.40
CA GLY A 106 8.13 -10.57 15.67
C GLY A 106 7.74 -9.21 16.24
N GLU A 107 8.62 -8.22 16.16
CA GLU A 107 8.43 -6.88 16.71
C GLU A 107 7.20 -6.15 16.15
N GLY A 108 6.84 -6.40 14.89
CA GLY A 108 5.62 -5.81 14.30
C GLY A 108 4.34 -6.47 14.82
N ARG A 109 4.39 -7.78 15.10
CA ARG A 109 3.30 -8.47 15.81
C ARG A 109 3.20 -7.96 17.24
N ASP A 110 4.32 -7.88 17.94
CA ASP A 110 4.37 -7.55 19.36
C ASP A 110 3.85 -6.13 19.60
N ALA A 111 4.14 -5.18 18.69
CA ALA A 111 3.54 -3.86 18.71
C ALA A 111 2.00 -3.89 18.59
N LEU A 112 1.44 -4.72 17.70
CA LEU A 112 -0.01 -4.86 17.56
C LEU A 112 -0.65 -5.57 18.76
N VAL A 113 0.02 -6.57 19.34
CA VAL A 113 -0.43 -7.22 20.57
C VAL A 113 -0.51 -6.19 21.69
N ARG A 114 0.57 -5.42 21.91
CA ARG A 114 0.57 -4.35 22.91
C ARG A 114 -0.54 -3.31 22.69
N ALA A 115 -0.79 -2.93 21.44
CA ALA A 115 -1.88 -2.00 21.12
C ALA A 115 -3.27 -2.58 21.44
N VAL A 116 -3.46 -3.89 21.30
CA VAL A 116 -4.68 -4.59 21.73
C VAL A 116 -4.78 -4.63 23.26
N ASP A 117 -3.68 -4.96 23.94
CA ASP A 117 -3.63 -5.01 25.41
C ASP A 117 -3.98 -3.66 26.04
N ILE A 118 -3.46 -2.55 25.47
CA ILE A 118 -3.80 -1.18 25.90
C ILE A 118 -5.32 -0.92 25.79
N PHE A 119 -5.95 -1.35 24.70
CA PHE A 119 -7.40 -1.23 24.54
C PHE A 119 -8.19 -2.16 25.47
N GLU A 120 -7.63 -3.29 25.90
CA GLU A 120 -8.24 -4.16 26.90
C GLU A 120 -8.25 -3.51 28.28
N SER A 121 -7.19 -2.76 28.61
CA SER A 121 -7.09 -1.95 29.83
C SER A 121 -7.97 -0.68 29.81
N HIS A 122 -8.49 -0.28 28.65
CA HIS A 122 -9.34 0.91 28.46
C HIS A 122 -10.66 0.55 27.76
N PRO A 123 -11.57 -0.18 28.43
CA PRO A 123 -12.81 -0.69 27.82
C PRO A 123 -13.76 0.42 27.33
N GLU A 124 -13.64 1.64 27.86
CA GLU A 124 -14.38 2.84 27.45
C GLU A 124 -13.85 3.51 26.18
N ALA A 125 -12.68 3.08 25.68
CA ALA A 125 -12.08 3.63 24.48
C ALA A 125 -12.93 3.36 23.22
N ASP A 126 -12.58 4.05 22.12
CA ASP A 126 -13.29 3.89 20.85
C ASP A 126 -13.29 2.43 20.37
N VAL A 127 -14.48 1.83 20.42
CA VAL A 127 -14.75 0.45 19.97
C VAL A 127 -14.31 0.24 18.52
N VAL A 128 -14.47 1.26 17.66
CA VAL A 128 -14.05 1.15 16.27
C VAL A 128 -12.52 1.11 16.17
N ALA A 129 -11.81 1.99 16.86
CA ALA A 129 -10.35 1.99 16.86
C ALA A 129 -9.80 0.64 17.35
N ARG A 130 -10.36 0.11 18.45
CA ARG A 130 -10.02 -1.22 18.96
C ARG A 130 -10.24 -2.33 17.92
N ALA A 131 -11.38 -2.32 17.25
CA ALA A 131 -11.70 -3.31 16.23
C ALA A 131 -10.79 -3.21 14.99
N LEU A 132 -10.36 -2.01 14.61
CA LEU A 132 -9.38 -1.81 13.53
C LEU A 132 -7.99 -2.31 13.93
N THR A 133 -7.58 -2.14 15.19
CA THR A 133 -6.31 -2.69 15.71
C THR A 133 -6.34 -4.21 15.74
N LEU A 134 -7.44 -4.83 16.21
CA LEU A 134 -7.66 -6.27 16.07
C LEU A 134 -7.57 -6.72 14.62
N THR A 135 -8.16 -5.95 13.70
CA THR A 135 -8.10 -6.24 12.27
C THR A 135 -6.66 -6.23 11.74
N ASP A 136 -5.83 -5.28 12.17
CA ASP A 136 -4.41 -5.24 11.81
C ASP A 136 -3.63 -6.44 12.37
N LEU A 137 -3.91 -6.84 13.61
CA LEU A 137 -3.35 -8.06 14.21
C LEU A 137 -3.78 -9.32 13.45
N GLY A 138 -5.06 -9.41 13.06
CA GLY A 138 -5.58 -10.49 12.23
C GLY A 138 -4.88 -10.55 10.87
N ASP A 139 -4.65 -9.39 10.23
CA ASP A 139 -3.87 -9.33 8.98
C ASP A 139 -2.45 -9.85 9.17
N TRP A 140 -1.80 -9.50 10.28
CA TRP A 140 -0.47 -9.97 10.62
C TRP A 140 -0.43 -11.50 10.77
N LEU A 141 -1.37 -12.06 11.53
CA LEU A 141 -1.48 -13.50 11.75
C LEU A 141 -1.79 -14.25 10.44
N MET A 142 -2.63 -13.67 9.58
CA MET A 142 -2.99 -14.23 8.28
C MET A 142 -1.76 -14.37 7.35
N VAL A 143 -0.90 -13.35 7.31
CA VAL A 143 0.32 -13.38 6.48
C VAL A 143 1.44 -14.22 7.08
N THR A 144 1.47 -14.40 8.40
CA THR A 144 2.44 -15.24 9.12
C THR A 144 1.97 -16.71 9.29
N SER A 145 0.95 -17.12 8.54
CA SER A 145 0.40 -18.49 8.50
C SER A 145 -0.26 -18.99 9.79
N ARG A 146 -0.59 -18.10 10.73
CA ARG A 146 -1.41 -18.39 11.91
C ARG A 146 -2.89 -18.17 11.61
N ARG A 147 -3.40 -18.92 10.62
CA ARG A 147 -4.70 -18.63 9.99
C ARG A 147 -5.88 -18.79 10.95
N ASN A 148 -5.90 -19.85 11.75
CA ASN A 148 -7.00 -20.11 12.67
C ASN A 148 -7.10 -18.98 13.73
N ASP A 149 -5.95 -18.55 14.25
CA ASP A 149 -5.87 -17.41 15.17
C ASP A 149 -6.37 -16.13 14.50
N ALA A 150 -5.96 -15.89 13.24
CA ALA A 150 -6.42 -14.74 12.47
C ALA A 150 -7.96 -14.71 12.31
N ILE A 151 -8.58 -15.86 12.02
CA ILE A 151 -10.05 -15.94 11.90
C ILE A 151 -10.74 -15.63 13.23
N GLY A 152 -10.23 -16.15 14.34
CA GLY A 152 -10.76 -15.82 15.67
C GLY A 152 -10.72 -14.31 15.94
N ILE A 153 -9.58 -13.67 15.66
CA ILE A 153 -9.39 -12.22 15.82
C ILE A 153 -10.31 -11.41 14.88
N TYR A 154 -10.48 -11.84 13.63
CA TYR A 154 -11.39 -11.17 12.70
C TYR A 154 -12.85 -11.28 13.12
N LYS A 155 -13.29 -12.41 13.71
CA LYS A 155 -14.65 -12.53 14.26
C LYS A 155 -14.89 -11.53 15.39
N GLN A 156 -13.91 -11.35 16.28
CA GLN A 156 -13.99 -10.33 17.33
C GLN A 156 -14.12 -8.93 16.72
N ALA A 157 -13.23 -8.58 15.79
CA ALA A 157 -13.29 -7.29 15.11
C ALA A 157 -14.62 -7.06 14.37
N TRP A 158 -15.15 -8.07 13.68
CA TRP A 158 -16.45 -8.00 13.01
C TRP A 158 -17.57 -7.70 14.00
N ASN A 159 -17.63 -8.43 15.11
CA ASN A 159 -18.68 -8.26 16.13
C ASN A 159 -18.64 -6.85 16.71
N MET A 160 -17.44 -6.31 16.98
CA MET A 160 -17.28 -4.94 17.46
C MET A 160 -17.70 -3.89 16.43
N LEU A 161 -17.43 -4.12 15.14
CA LEU A 161 -17.79 -3.19 14.06
C LEU A 161 -19.26 -3.26 13.62
N THR A 162 -19.99 -4.31 14.00
CA THR A 162 -21.38 -4.53 13.57
C THR A 162 -22.39 -4.59 14.73
N GLY A 163 -21.91 -4.63 15.97
CA GLY A 163 -22.73 -4.54 17.18
C GLY A 163 -23.19 -3.12 17.53
N ASP A 164 -23.97 -3.03 18.59
CA ASP A 164 -24.54 -1.78 19.08
C ASP A 164 -23.44 -0.80 19.48
N GLY A 165 -23.44 0.40 18.87
CA GLY A 165 -22.42 1.43 19.08
C GLY A 165 -21.43 1.62 17.92
N ALA A 166 -21.38 0.71 16.95
CA ALA A 166 -20.64 0.88 15.70
C ALA A 166 -21.58 1.12 14.51
N SER A 167 -21.13 1.88 13.51
CA SER A 167 -21.89 2.02 12.26
C SER A 167 -21.86 0.69 11.49
N PRO A 168 -23.01 0.07 11.15
CA PRO A 168 -23.06 -1.21 10.42
C PRO A 168 -22.29 -1.19 9.08
N ASP A 169 -22.09 0.00 8.51
CA ASP A 169 -21.34 0.20 7.28
C ASP A 169 -19.84 0.00 7.47
N LYS A 170 -19.30 0.18 8.69
CA LYS A 170 -17.87 -0.06 8.95
C LYS A 170 -17.51 -1.53 8.84
N GLY A 171 -18.30 -2.44 9.39
CA GLY A 171 -18.08 -3.89 9.23
C GLY A 171 -18.05 -4.31 7.76
N LYS A 172 -19.01 -3.83 6.97
CA LYS A 172 -19.04 -4.05 5.51
C LYS A 172 -17.85 -3.41 4.79
N THR A 173 -17.39 -2.25 5.23
CA THR A 173 -16.21 -1.58 4.65
C THR A 173 -14.93 -2.38 4.88
N VAL A 174 -14.78 -2.94 6.09
CA VAL A 174 -13.55 -3.65 6.51
C VAL A 174 -13.51 -5.10 6.00
N PHE A 175 -14.66 -5.78 5.95
CA PHE A 175 -14.76 -7.21 5.67
C PHE A 175 -15.76 -7.58 4.56
N GLY A 176 -16.43 -6.63 3.91
CA GLY A 176 -17.47 -6.92 2.90
C GLY A 176 -16.93 -7.50 1.59
N ARG A 177 -15.62 -7.39 1.35
CA ARG A 177 -14.91 -8.03 0.23
C ARG A 177 -13.53 -8.50 0.67
N PRO A 178 -12.95 -9.52 0.01
CA PRO A 178 -11.59 -9.93 0.32
C PRO A 178 -10.58 -8.80 0.10
N LYS A 179 -9.68 -8.59 1.05
CA LYS A 179 -8.57 -7.62 0.94
C LYS A 179 -7.27 -8.38 0.76
N ARG A 180 -6.55 -8.15 -0.33
CA ARG A 180 -5.23 -8.76 -0.55
C ARG A 180 -4.23 -8.22 0.48
N LEU A 181 -3.63 -9.13 1.24
CA LEU A 181 -2.65 -8.80 2.28
C LEU A 181 -1.22 -9.08 1.82
N ARG A 182 -1.02 -10.19 1.10
CA ARG A 182 0.29 -10.58 0.60
C ARG A 182 0.16 -11.22 -0.76
N PHE A 183 0.96 -10.72 -1.70
CA PHE A 183 1.19 -11.30 -3.01
C PHE A 183 2.58 -10.91 -3.45
N ILE A 184 3.42 -11.90 -3.76
CA ILE A 184 4.76 -11.67 -4.30
C ILE A 184 4.67 -12.02 -5.78
N PRO A 185 4.64 -11.04 -6.68
CA PRO A 185 4.60 -11.32 -8.11
C PRO A 185 5.92 -11.95 -8.56
N PRO A 186 5.90 -12.85 -9.55
CA PRO A 186 7.13 -13.34 -10.14
C PRO A 186 7.81 -12.21 -10.92
N ILE A 187 9.15 -12.21 -10.89
CA ILE A 187 9.99 -11.26 -11.63
C ILE A 187 10.17 -11.85 -13.03
N PRO A 188 9.65 -11.19 -14.08
CA PRO A 188 9.76 -11.70 -15.44
C PRO A 188 11.16 -11.44 -16.00
N THR A 189 11.59 -12.27 -16.94
CA THR A 189 12.77 -12.02 -17.75
C THR A 189 12.51 -10.97 -18.83
N ALA A 190 13.57 -10.35 -19.38
CA ALA A 190 13.43 -9.40 -20.48
C ALA A 190 12.76 -10.01 -21.71
N GLN A 191 12.98 -11.31 -21.97
CA GLN A 191 12.37 -12.02 -23.10
C GLN A 191 10.84 -12.18 -22.93
N GLU A 192 10.39 -12.35 -21.69
CA GLU A 192 8.96 -12.43 -21.34
C GLU A 192 8.26 -11.06 -21.36
N LEU A 193 9.04 -9.97 -21.31
CA LEU A 193 8.58 -8.60 -21.43
C LEU A 193 8.88 -8.01 -22.82
N THR A 194 8.50 -8.72 -23.89
CA THR A 194 8.65 -8.23 -25.26
C THR A 194 7.30 -7.95 -25.92
N GLY A 195 7.21 -6.89 -26.72
CA GLY A 195 6.01 -6.57 -27.50
C GLY A 195 5.34 -5.25 -27.13
N ALA A 196 4.04 -5.32 -26.81
CA ALA A 196 3.19 -4.17 -26.49
C ALA A 196 3.66 -3.40 -25.24
N ASN A 197 3.08 -2.23 -24.98
CA ASN A 197 3.45 -1.40 -23.84
C ASN A 197 3.25 -2.09 -22.47
N GLU A 198 2.35 -3.07 -22.41
CA GLU A 198 1.97 -3.80 -21.20
C GLU A 198 1.81 -5.30 -21.47
N VAL A 199 2.33 -6.11 -20.55
CA VAL A 199 2.15 -7.56 -20.52
C VAL A 199 1.27 -7.88 -19.31
N TYR A 200 0.14 -8.56 -19.50
CA TYR A 200 -0.79 -8.84 -18.40
C TYR A 200 -1.25 -10.30 -18.33
N VAL A 201 -1.74 -10.66 -17.16
CA VAL A 201 -2.42 -11.93 -16.86
C VAL A 201 -3.68 -11.62 -16.05
N ASP A 202 -4.83 -11.99 -16.57
CA ASP A 202 -6.11 -11.95 -15.89
C ASP A 202 -6.42 -13.29 -15.28
N VAL A 203 -6.68 -13.31 -13.99
CA VAL A 203 -7.04 -14.53 -13.27
C VAL A 203 -8.39 -14.39 -12.57
N ALA A 204 -9.16 -15.47 -12.61
CA ALA A 204 -10.33 -15.67 -11.77
C ALA A 204 -9.99 -16.70 -10.69
N PHE A 205 -10.48 -16.48 -9.47
CA PHE A 205 -10.27 -17.39 -8.35
C PHE A 205 -11.31 -17.18 -7.26
N ALA A 206 -11.35 -18.10 -6.30
CA ALA A 206 -12.08 -17.93 -5.05
C ALA A 206 -11.10 -17.65 -3.90
N VAL A 207 -11.48 -16.74 -3.01
CA VAL A 207 -10.85 -16.58 -1.70
C VAL A 207 -11.60 -17.44 -0.70
N THR A 208 -10.90 -18.30 0.02
CA THR A 208 -11.49 -19.19 1.03
C THR A 208 -11.80 -18.45 2.33
N PRO A 209 -12.64 -19.00 3.22
CA PRO A 209 -12.85 -18.45 4.56
C PRO A 209 -11.57 -18.29 5.38
N GLU A 210 -10.54 -19.08 5.11
CA GLU A 210 -9.21 -19.03 5.75
C GLU A 210 -8.24 -18.07 5.04
N GLY A 211 -8.73 -17.26 4.09
CA GLY A 211 -7.93 -16.27 3.38
C GLY A 211 -6.98 -16.84 2.32
N GLY A 212 -7.16 -18.11 1.93
CA GLY A 212 -6.43 -18.78 0.86
C GLY A 212 -7.01 -18.51 -0.53
N VAL A 213 -6.34 -19.00 -1.57
CA VAL A 213 -6.77 -18.91 -2.97
C VAL A 213 -7.07 -20.32 -3.51
N THR A 214 -8.26 -20.51 -4.08
CA THR A 214 -8.72 -21.76 -4.73
C THR A 214 -9.35 -21.45 -6.09
N ASP A 215 -9.70 -22.48 -6.86
CA ASP A 215 -10.39 -22.36 -8.15
C ASP A 215 -9.71 -21.37 -9.12
N LEU A 216 -8.38 -21.36 -9.09
CA LEU A 216 -7.57 -20.36 -9.78
C LEU A 216 -7.38 -20.74 -11.26
N GLU A 217 -7.87 -19.87 -12.12
CA GLU A 217 -7.86 -20.03 -13.57
C GLU A 217 -7.38 -18.74 -14.25
N VAL A 218 -6.63 -18.89 -15.35
CA VAL A 218 -6.28 -17.76 -16.23
C VAL A 218 -7.45 -17.55 -17.19
N GLN A 219 -8.01 -16.35 -17.21
CA GLN A 219 -9.15 -15.99 -18.06
C GLN A 219 -8.70 -15.38 -19.39
N ASP A 220 -7.71 -14.49 -19.33
CA ASP A 220 -7.13 -13.81 -20.48
C ASP A 220 -5.68 -13.41 -20.17
N ALA A 221 -4.82 -13.27 -21.17
CA ALA A 221 -3.45 -12.84 -20.99
C ALA A 221 -2.78 -12.43 -22.31
N THR A 222 -1.97 -11.38 -22.27
CA THR A 222 -0.95 -11.12 -23.31
C THR A 222 0.40 -11.76 -22.97
N ALA A 223 0.62 -12.13 -21.71
CA ALA A 223 1.84 -12.78 -21.26
C ALA A 223 2.03 -14.14 -21.92
N HIS A 224 3.28 -14.54 -22.14
CA HIS A 224 3.60 -15.90 -22.56
C HIS A 224 3.19 -16.92 -21.48
N TRP A 225 2.82 -18.14 -21.87
CA TRP A 225 2.24 -19.17 -20.97
C TRP A 225 3.11 -19.48 -19.73
N ARG A 226 4.44 -19.36 -19.83
CA ARG A 226 5.37 -19.53 -18.70
C ARG A 226 5.12 -18.49 -17.60
N LEU A 227 5.14 -17.21 -17.97
CA LEU A 227 4.84 -16.11 -17.06
C LEU A 227 3.40 -16.19 -16.53
N GLN A 228 2.44 -16.62 -17.35
CA GLN A 228 1.08 -16.91 -16.86
C GLN A 228 1.09 -17.98 -15.75
N ASN A 229 1.83 -19.09 -15.97
CA ASN A 229 1.96 -20.16 -14.98
C ASN A 229 2.66 -19.68 -13.70
N ASP A 230 3.68 -18.83 -13.81
CA ASP A 230 4.37 -18.28 -12.66
C ASP A 230 3.47 -17.34 -11.85
N VAL A 231 2.71 -16.48 -12.52
CA VAL A 231 1.71 -15.62 -11.86
C VAL A 231 0.67 -16.50 -11.15
N ARG A 232 0.22 -17.58 -11.81
CA ARG A 232 -0.72 -18.54 -11.21
C ARG A 232 -0.13 -19.23 -9.98
N MET A 233 1.14 -19.64 -10.00
CA MET A 233 1.82 -20.21 -8.82
C MET A 233 1.97 -19.19 -7.70
N ALA A 234 2.36 -17.97 -8.02
CA ALA A 234 2.47 -16.89 -7.05
C ALA A 234 1.11 -16.56 -6.39
N MET A 235 0.02 -16.55 -7.17
CA MET A 235 -1.34 -16.30 -6.68
C MET A 235 -1.83 -17.41 -5.74
N ARG A 236 -1.45 -18.67 -5.92
CA ARG A 236 -1.72 -19.74 -4.93
C ARG A 236 -1.07 -19.45 -3.58
N GLY A 237 0.08 -18.77 -3.59
CA GLY A 237 0.79 -18.32 -2.39
C GLY A 237 0.24 -17.04 -1.77
N ALA A 238 -0.72 -16.37 -2.41
CA ALA A 238 -1.27 -15.12 -1.91
C ALA A 238 -2.12 -15.32 -0.65
N ARG A 239 -2.27 -14.26 0.13
CA ARG A 239 -3.08 -14.23 1.35
C ARG A 239 -4.03 -13.04 1.31
N TYR A 240 -5.25 -13.30 1.75
CA TYR A 240 -6.33 -12.33 1.79
C TYR A 240 -6.93 -12.29 3.19
N ARG A 241 -7.34 -11.11 3.63
CA ARG A 241 -8.39 -11.01 4.63
C ARG A 241 -9.67 -11.51 3.97
N PRO A 242 -10.37 -12.50 4.53
CA PRO A 242 -11.54 -13.09 3.90
C PRO A 242 -12.73 -12.13 3.96
N LYS A 243 -13.71 -12.39 3.10
CA LYS A 243 -15.01 -11.72 3.18
C LYS A 243 -15.78 -12.27 4.38
N PHE A 244 -16.52 -11.43 5.09
CA PHE A 244 -17.46 -11.87 6.12
C PHE A 244 -18.91 -11.61 5.71
N SER A 245 -19.78 -12.48 6.22
CA SER A 245 -21.23 -12.36 6.12
C SER A 245 -21.84 -12.95 7.39
N ASN A 246 -22.71 -12.19 8.06
CA ASN A 246 -23.38 -12.62 9.30
C ASN A 246 -22.40 -13.16 10.37
N GLY A 247 -21.26 -12.49 10.58
CA GLY A 247 -20.29 -12.88 11.60
C GLY A 247 -19.31 -13.99 11.19
N GLU A 248 -19.53 -14.62 10.04
CA GLU A 248 -18.72 -15.74 9.59
C GLU A 248 -17.95 -15.41 8.30
N PRO A 249 -16.69 -15.89 8.17
CA PRO A 249 -15.97 -15.77 6.91
C PRO A 249 -16.62 -16.66 5.85
N VAL A 250 -16.78 -16.12 4.65
CA VAL A 250 -17.44 -16.81 3.53
C VAL A 250 -16.55 -16.83 2.29
N PRO A 251 -16.65 -17.86 1.44
CA PRO A 251 -15.97 -17.87 0.16
C PRO A 251 -16.40 -16.69 -0.71
N ALA A 252 -15.47 -16.14 -1.50
CA ALA A 252 -15.78 -15.04 -2.41
C ALA A 252 -14.98 -15.15 -3.72
N LYS A 253 -15.69 -15.06 -4.86
CA LYS A 253 -15.05 -15.01 -6.18
C LYS A 253 -14.39 -13.65 -6.40
N MET A 254 -13.24 -13.68 -7.05
CA MET A 254 -12.38 -12.53 -7.34
C MET A 254 -11.86 -12.63 -8.78
N ASN A 255 -11.77 -11.49 -9.43
CA ASN A 255 -11.03 -11.33 -10.69
C ASN A 255 -9.88 -10.35 -10.44
N PHE A 256 -8.71 -10.65 -10.99
CA PHE A 256 -7.52 -9.83 -10.80
C PHE A 256 -6.68 -9.78 -12.08
N ARG A 257 -6.43 -8.57 -12.58
CA ARG A 257 -5.47 -8.30 -13.64
C ARG A 257 -4.12 -7.96 -13.02
N TRP A 258 -3.09 -8.74 -13.32
CA TRP A 258 -1.71 -8.41 -13.01
C TRP A 258 -1.01 -7.87 -14.26
N THR A 259 -0.45 -6.67 -14.18
CA THR A 259 0.19 -6.00 -15.31
C THR A 259 1.68 -5.75 -15.03
N TYR A 260 2.52 -6.13 -15.98
CA TYR A 260 3.92 -5.79 -16.07
C TYR A 260 4.11 -4.65 -17.08
N ARG A 261 4.77 -3.58 -16.65
CA ARG A 261 5.15 -2.49 -17.54
C ARG A 261 6.38 -2.89 -18.33
N VAL A 262 6.31 -2.81 -19.66
CA VAL A 262 7.46 -3.11 -20.52
C VAL A 262 8.41 -1.90 -20.53
N PRO A 263 9.70 -2.08 -20.17
CA PRO A 263 10.72 -1.03 -20.27
C PRO A 263 10.86 -0.51 -21.70
N ASN A 264 11.15 0.79 -21.86
CA ASN A 264 11.20 1.44 -23.18
C ASN A 264 12.13 0.73 -24.18
N HIS A 265 13.28 0.23 -23.73
CA HIS A 265 14.26 -0.45 -24.58
C HIS A 265 13.81 -1.85 -25.07
N LEU A 266 12.71 -2.40 -24.55
CA LEU A 266 12.13 -3.68 -24.95
C LEU A 266 10.82 -3.53 -25.75
N ARG A 267 10.33 -2.29 -25.92
CA ARG A 267 9.10 -2.01 -26.68
C ARG A 267 9.39 -2.12 -28.18
N ARG A 268 8.46 -2.69 -28.95
CA ARG A 268 8.52 -2.57 -30.41
C ARG A 268 8.22 -1.13 -30.82
N PRO A 269 8.90 -0.57 -31.84
CA PRO A 269 8.51 0.71 -32.41
C PRO A 269 7.04 0.66 -32.83
N GLN A 270 6.23 1.61 -32.38
CA GLN A 270 4.90 1.80 -32.97
C GLN A 270 5.13 2.13 -34.45
N ALA A 271 4.51 1.39 -35.36
CA ALA A 271 4.52 1.75 -36.78
C ALA A 271 4.03 3.19 -36.86
N ALA A 272 4.86 4.09 -37.40
CA ALA A 272 4.46 5.45 -37.67
C ALA A 272 3.16 5.39 -38.48
N ALA A 273 2.14 6.15 -38.06
CA ALA A 273 0.96 6.36 -38.90
C ALA A 273 1.47 6.82 -40.28
N PRO A 274 0.97 6.26 -41.39
CA PRO A 274 1.46 6.63 -42.71
C PRO A 274 1.34 8.15 -42.85
N GLU A 275 2.47 8.81 -43.06
CA GLU A 275 2.51 10.23 -43.41
C GLU A 275 1.54 10.43 -44.58
N THR A 276 0.54 11.28 -44.39
CA THR A 276 -0.32 11.74 -45.47
C THR A 276 0.58 12.35 -46.53
N ALA A 277 0.77 11.65 -47.64
CA ALA A 277 1.56 12.14 -48.77
C ALA A 277 1.02 13.50 -49.20
N GLU A 278 1.83 14.54 -49.08
CA GLU A 278 1.56 15.84 -49.68
C GLU A 278 1.50 15.67 -51.22
N PRO A 279 0.56 16.34 -51.90
CA PRO A 279 0.46 16.25 -53.35
C PRO A 279 1.67 16.90 -54.01
N THR A 280 2.39 16.10 -54.79
CA THR A 280 3.49 16.55 -55.67
C THR A 280 2.95 17.57 -56.66
N GLN A 281 3.43 18.81 -56.58
CA GLN A 281 3.24 19.80 -57.63
C GLN A 281 4.01 19.35 -58.88
N SER A 282 3.28 19.03 -59.94
CA SER A 282 3.83 18.73 -61.26
C SER A 282 4.28 20.03 -61.94
N ASP A 283 5.60 20.18 -62.12
CA ASP A 283 6.20 21.20 -62.98
C ASP A 283 5.85 20.91 -64.44
N GLY A 284 4.99 21.74 -65.03
CA GLY A 284 4.65 21.71 -66.44
C GLY A 284 5.68 22.48 -67.26
N SER A 285 6.68 21.79 -67.82
CA SER A 285 7.52 22.33 -68.90
C SER A 285 7.08 21.75 -70.24
N ALA A 286 6.37 22.55 -71.03
CA ALA A 286 6.05 22.25 -72.42
C ALA A 286 6.94 23.08 -73.35
N THR A 287 7.82 22.39 -74.06
CA THR A 287 8.58 22.84 -75.22
C THR A 287 7.65 23.24 -76.37
N LYS A 288 7.93 24.38 -77.03
CA LYS A 288 7.60 24.56 -78.46
C LYS A 288 8.74 25.27 -79.18
N ASN A 289 9.18 24.59 -80.23
CA ASN A 289 10.22 24.93 -81.17
C ASN A 289 9.54 25.48 -82.44
N SER A 290 9.95 26.63 -82.98
CA SER A 290 9.68 26.99 -84.38
C SER A 290 10.63 28.09 -84.89
N ARG A 291 11.51 27.67 -85.82
CA ARG A 291 11.98 28.35 -87.05
C ARG A 291 12.23 29.87 -87.02
N ASN A 292 13.50 30.23 -87.23
CA ASN A 292 13.99 30.71 -88.54
C ASN A 292 15.48 30.39 -88.69
#